data_AF-A0A938U764-F1
#
_entry.id   AF-A0A938U764-F1
#
_cell.length_a   1.000
_cell.length_b   1.000
_cell.length_c   1.000
_cell.angle_alpha   90.00
_cell.angle_beta   90.00
_cell.angle_gamma   90.00
#
_symmetry.space_group_name_H-M   'P 1'
#
loop_
_entity.id
_entity.type
_entity.pdbx_description
1 polymer ?
#
loop_
_entity_poly.entity_id
_entity_poly.type
_entity_poly.pdbx_seq_one_letter_code
_entity_poly.pdbx_strand_id
1 'polypeptide(L)'
;MNPKNGFIAAMLLFLFTILLHGCAGGQPLQRLVVTEYLLEEAGFQKWEVNMETPKRQALMQNIPKGKIVTYQRNGETYHAYSDEAAQTLYIGDEVAYQRYLGMARGRQLCERLDATESAPFWSCFDEYQTRGR
;
A
#
# COMPACT_ATOMS: atom_id res chain seq x y z
N MET A 1 -13.31 15.07 57.58
CA MET A 1 -12.68 14.27 56.50
C MET A 1 -13.49 12.99 56.36
N ASN A 2 -14.25 12.81 55.26
CA ASN A 2 -15.23 11.73 55.12
C ASN A 2 -14.64 10.58 54.27
N PRO A 3 -14.53 9.34 54.80
CA PRO A 3 -13.75 8.25 54.17
C PRO A 3 -14.42 7.60 52.96
N LYS A 4 -15.65 8.00 52.59
CA LYS A 4 -16.42 7.41 51.49
C LYS A 4 -16.02 7.94 50.10
N ASN A 5 -15.26 9.04 50.05
CA ASN A 5 -14.96 9.76 48.82
C ASN A 5 -13.69 9.25 48.11
N GLY A 6 -12.89 8.40 48.77
CA GLY A 6 -11.67 7.82 48.20
C GLY A 6 -11.91 6.59 47.31
N PHE A 7 -12.97 5.83 47.58
CA PHE A 7 -13.24 4.57 46.88
C PHE A 7 -13.87 4.78 45.49
N ILE A 8 -14.72 5.80 45.35
CA ILE A 8 -15.38 6.13 44.07
C ILE A 8 -14.38 6.77 43.09
N ALA A 9 -13.44 7.58 43.60
CA ALA A 9 -12.41 8.22 42.79
C ALA A 9 -11.39 7.21 42.21
N ALA A 10 -11.10 6.12 42.95
CA ALA A 10 -10.15 5.10 42.49
C ALA A 10 -10.72 4.22 41.36
N MET A 11 -12.04 3.97 41.34
CA MET A 11 -12.69 3.11 40.35
C MET A 11 -12.98 3.82 39.01
N LEU A 12 -13.18 5.15 39.04
CA LEU A 12 -13.34 5.99 37.84
C LEU A 12 -12.01 6.29 37.14
N LEU A 13 -10.88 6.22 37.85
CA LEU A 13 -9.55 6.47 37.28
C LEU A 13 -9.01 5.27 36.48
N PHE A 14 -9.49 4.05 36.76
CA PHE A 14 -9.01 2.83 36.12
C PHE A 14 -9.73 2.49 34.81
N LEU A 15 -10.90 3.09 34.55
CA LEU A 15 -11.71 2.80 33.35
C LEU A 15 -11.32 3.65 32.13
N PHE A 16 -10.50 4.68 32.30
CA PHE A 16 -10.18 5.66 31.24
C PHE A 16 -8.89 5.37 30.47
N THR A 17 -8.12 4.35 30.85
CA THR A 17 -6.79 4.08 30.28
C THR A 17 -6.76 3.05 29.15
N ILE A 18 -7.90 2.45 28.77
CA ILE A 18 -7.91 1.33 27.79
C ILE A 18 -8.10 1.79 26.32
N LEU A 19 -8.46 3.05 26.06
CA LEU A 19 -8.83 3.50 24.70
C LEU A 19 -7.66 3.91 23.77
N LEU A 20 -6.39 3.79 24.17
CA LEU A 20 -5.24 4.18 23.35
C LEU A 20 -4.43 3.01 22.77
N HIS A 21 -5.05 1.84 22.60
CA HIS A 21 -4.47 0.78 21.75
C HIS A 21 -4.91 0.96 20.29
N GLY A 22 -4.52 2.08 19.68
CA GLY A 22 -4.56 2.24 18.23
C GLY A 22 -3.40 1.47 17.61
N CYS A 23 -3.61 0.19 17.35
CA CYS A 23 -2.60 -0.66 16.71
C CYS A 23 -2.35 -0.27 15.25
N ALA A 24 -1.06 -0.22 14.92
CA ALA A 24 -0.47 -0.67 13.66
C ALA A 24 -0.82 0.09 12.36
N GLY A 25 0.04 1.07 12.02
CA GLY A 25 0.75 1.11 10.74
C GLY A 25 -0.01 0.96 9.41
N GLY A 26 -1.32 1.22 9.36
CA GLY A 26 -2.12 1.19 8.13
C GLY A 26 -2.29 2.57 7.52
N GLN A 27 -2.23 2.68 6.20
CA GLN A 27 -2.71 3.88 5.52
C GLN A 27 -4.25 4.01 5.69
N PRO A 28 -4.78 5.21 5.92
CA PRO A 28 -6.23 5.41 6.02
C PRO A 28 -6.89 5.11 4.67
N LEU A 29 -8.04 4.43 4.68
CA LEU A 29 -8.77 3.99 3.47
C LEU A 29 -8.98 5.11 2.45
N GLN A 30 -9.29 6.32 2.92
CA GLN A 30 -9.47 7.50 2.05
C GLN A 30 -8.20 7.86 1.26
N ARG A 31 -7.01 7.68 1.86
CA ARG A 31 -5.73 7.93 1.17
C ARG A 31 -5.46 6.86 0.12
N LEU A 32 -5.82 5.61 0.40
CA LEU A 32 -5.66 4.50 -0.52
C LEU A 32 -6.53 4.71 -1.77
N VAL A 33 -7.83 4.97 -1.60
CA VAL A 33 -8.76 5.25 -2.72
C VAL A 33 -8.30 6.43 -3.58
N VAL A 34 -7.81 7.51 -2.95
CA VAL A 34 -7.28 8.66 -3.69
C VAL A 34 -6.01 8.30 -4.46
N THR A 35 -5.14 7.46 -3.88
CA THR A 35 -3.89 7.03 -4.54
C THR A 35 -4.20 6.20 -5.77
N GLU A 36 -5.08 5.21 -5.65
CA GLU A 36 -5.51 4.34 -6.74
C GLU A 36 -6.14 5.14 -7.89
N TYR A 37 -7.05 6.06 -7.57
CA TYR A 37 -7.63 6.97 -8.55
C TYR A 37 -6.55 7.77 -9.30
N LEU A 38 -5.58 8.34 -8.58
CA LEU A 38 -4.50 9.12 -9.19
C LEU A 38 -3.56 8.26 -10.04
N LEU A 39 -3.34 7.00 -9.68
CA LEU A 39 -2.53 6.07 -10.46
C LEU A 39 -3.23 5.72 -11.77
N GLU A 40 -4.52 5.37 -11.73
CA GLU A 40 -5.31 5.06 -12.93
C GLU A 40 -5.36 6.26 -13.88
N GLU A 41 -5.67 7.46 -13.38
CA GLU A 41 -5.69 8.70 -14.19
C GLU A 41 -4.31 9.08 -14.75
N ALA A 42 -3.22 8.66 -14.09
CA ALA A 42 -1.86 8.91 -14.56
C ALA A 42 -1.48 8.00 -15.73
N GLY A 43 -2.24 6.92 -15.95
CA GLY A 43 -1.98 5.91 -16.97
C GLY A 43 -1.35 4.63 -16.43
N PHE A 44 -1.37 4.38 -15.11
CA PHE A 44 -0.98 3.07 -14.59
C PHE A 44 -2.01 2.02 -15.01
N GLN A 45 -1.52 0.87 -15.46
CA GLN A 45 -2.36 -0.28 -15.78
C GLN A 45 -2.74 -1.01 -14.50
N LYS A 46 -4.05 -1.23 -14.33
CA LYS A 46 -4.64 -1.99 -13.23
C LYS A 46 -4.70 -3.48 -13.56
N TRP A 47 -4.23 -4.31 -12.64
CA TRP A 47 -4.21 -5.77 -12.76
C TRP A 47 -4.86 -6.40 -11.53
N GLU A 48 -5.90 -7.20 -11.74
CA GLU A 48 -6.55 -7.96 -10.67
C GLU A 48 -5.77 -9.26 -10.42
N VAL A 49 -5.02 -9.30 -9.31
CA VAL A 49 -4.12 -10.39 -8.95
C VAL A 49 -4.77 -11.19 -7.82
N ASN A 50 -5.52 -12.24 -8.15
CA ASN A 50 -5.98 -13.15 -7.12
C ASN A 50 -4.77 -13.75 -6.38
N MET A 51 -4.80 -13.75 -5.05
CA MET A 51 -3.64 -14.19 -4.25
C MET A 51 -3.71 -15.69 -3.92
N GLU A 52 -4.24 -16.51 -4.83
CA GLU A 52 -4.49 -17.95 -4.61
C GLU A 52 -3.25 -18.82 -4.79
N THR A 53 -2.21 -18.31 -5.46
CA THR A 53 -0.95 -19.03 -5.67
C THR A 53 0.20 -18.35 -4.94
N PRO A 54 1.22 -19.11 -4.46
CA PRO A 54 2.37 -18.52 -3.79
C PRO A 54 3.11 -17.48 -4.64
N LYS A 55 3.14 -17.65 -5.97
CA LYS A 55 3.77 -16.68 -6.88
C LYS A 55 2.97 -15.39 -7.02
N ARG A 56 1.63 -15.46 -7.04
CA ARG A 56 0.77 -14.26 -7.03
C ARG A 56 0.83 -13.53 -5.69
N GLN A 57 0.94 -14.27 -4.58
CA GLN A 57 1.21 -13.69 -3.27
C GLN A 57 2.56 -12.97 -3.25
N ALA A 58 3.62 -13.62 -3.72
CA ALA A 58 4.95 -13.02 -3.78
C ALA A 58 4.98 -11.76 -4.68
N LEU A 59 4.28 -11.79 -5.83
CA LEU A 59 4.15 -10.61 -6.70
C LEU A 59 3.59 -9.39 -5.96
N MET A 60 2.55 -9.59 -5.15
CA MET A 60 1.89 -8.52 -4.39
C MET A 60 2.70 -8.06 -3.18
N GLN A 61 3.30 -9.01 -2.45
CA GLN A 61 4.02 -8.77 -1.19
C GLN A 61 5.44 -8.24 -1.37
N ASN A 62 5.99 -8.31 -2.59
CA ASN A 62 7.26 -7.68 -2.93
C ASN A 62 7.19 -6.14 -2.94
N ILE A 63 5.98 -5.58 -2.89
CA ILE A 63 5.73 -4.14 -2.80
C ILE A 63 5.27 -3.85 -1.36
N PRO A 64 6.05 -3.13 -0.55
CA PRO A 64 5.63 -2.78 0.79
C PRO A 64 4.36 -1.93 0.76
N LYS A 65 3.42 -2.23 1.67
CA LYS A 65 2.13 -1.54 1.76
C LYS A 65 2.30 -0.02 1.75
N GLY A 66 1.61 0.63 0.82
CA GLY A 66 1.59 2.09 0.75
C GLY A 66 2.84 2.73 0.18
N LYS A 67 3.67 1.96 -0.52
CA LYS A 67 4.87 2.41 -1.22
C LYS A 67 4.71 2.19 -2.71
N ILE A 68 5.41 3.01 -3.48
CA ILE A 68 5.65 2.76 -4.90
C ILE A 68 7.05 2.18 -5.02
N VAL A 69 7.22 1.08 -5.74
CA VAL A 69 8.54 0.49 -5.97
C VAL A 69 8.93 0.63 -7.43
N THR A 70 10.15 1.07 -7.67
CA THR A 70 10.76 1.23 -9.00
C THR A 70 11.42 -0.08 -9.42
N TYR A 71 11.12 -0.56 -10.61
CA TYR A 71 11.65 -1.79 -11.20
C TYR A 71 12.24 -1.51 -12.59
N GLN A 72 13.38 -2.12 -12.88
CA GLN A 72 13.99 -2.07 -14.21
C GLN A 72 13.57 -3.29 -15.04
N ARG A 73 13.22 -3.08 -16.31
CA ARG A 73 12.91 -4.15 -17.26
C ARG A 73 13.39 -3.76 -18.65
N ASN A 74 14.22 -4.59 -19.28
CA ASN A 74 14.67 -4.38 -20.67
C ASN A 74 15.24 -2.98 -20.98
N GLY A 75 15.87 -2.32 -20.00
CA GLY A 75 16.40 -0.97 -20.14
C GLY A 75 15.40 0.17 -19.87
N GLU A 76 14.15 -0.19 -19.54
CA GLU A 76 13.09 0.74 -19.17
C GLU A 76 12.83 0.72 -17.67
N THR A 77 12.28 1.82 -17.16
CA THR A 77 11.91 2.00 -15.75
C THR A 77 10.40 1.94 -15.59
N TYR A 78 9.96 1.12 -14.64
CA TYR A 78 8.57 0.92 -14.28
C TYR A 78 8.36 1.20 -12.80
N HIS A 79 7.15 1.61 -12.45
CA HIS A 79 6.73 1.91 -11.09
C HIS A 79 5.53 1.05 -10.76
N ALA A 80 5.55 0.38 -9.60
CA ALA A 80 4.46 -0.47 -9.18
C ALA A 80 3.95 -0.12 -7.78
N TYR A 81 2.64 -0.26 -7.61
CA TYR A 81 1.93 -0.10 -6.35
C TYR A 81 0.95 -1.27 -6.19
N SER A 82 0.82 -1.81 -4.97
CA SER A 82 -0.14 -2.88 -4.68
C SER A 82 -1.14 -2.45 -3.61
N ASP A 83 -2.40 -2.84 -3.81
CA ASP A 83 -3.38 -3.00 -2.73
C ASP A 83 -3.68 -4.49 -2.55
N GLU A 84 -3.09 -5.09 -1.51
CA GLU A 84 -3.32 -6.48 -1.15
C GLU A 84 -4.76 -6.75 -0.71
N ALA A 85 -5.44 -5.78 -0.09
CA ALA A 85 -6.81 -5.96 0.38
C ALA A 85 -7.80 -6.04 -0.80
N ALA A 86 -7.59 -5.19 -1.82
CA ALA A 86 -8.33 -5.24 -3.07
C ALA A 86 -7.73 -6.20 -4.11
N GLN A 87 -6.64 -6.92 -3.77
CA GLN A 87 -5.94 -7.83 -4.68
C GLN A 87 -5.59 -7.18 -6.04
N THR A 88 -5.15 -5.92 -6.00
CA THR A 88 -4.94 -5.11 -7.21
C THR A 88 -3.50 -4.61 -7.29
N LEU A 89 -2.87 -4.82 -8.44
CA LEU A 89 -1.54 -4.33 -8.79
C LEU A 89 -1.66 -3.23 -9.85
N TYR A 90 -0.95 -2.13 -9.65
CA TYR A 90 -0.87 -1.02 -10.58
C TYR A 90 0.55 -0.92 -11.11
N ILE A 91 0.75 -0.90 -12.43
CA ILE A 91 2.07 -0.77 -13.06
C ILE A 91 2.04 0.35 -14.09
N GLY A 92 2.95 1.31 -13.98
CA GLY A 92 3.11 2.43 -14.91
C GLY A 92 4.56 2.57 -15.36
N ASP A 93 4.76 3.16 -16.52
CA ASP A 93 6.08 3.58 -16.98
C ASP A 93 6.50 4.91 -16.34
N GLU A 94 7.70 5.40 -16.70
CA GLU A 94 8.20 6.68 -16.20
C GLU A 94 7.26 7.86 -16.55
N VAL A 95 6.63 7.85 -17.73
CA VAL A 95 5.72 8.92 -18.15
C VAL A 95 4.48 8.96 -17.26
N ALA A 96 3.88 7.80 -16.99
CA ALA A 96 2.75 7.67 -16.06
C ALA A 96 3.16 8.13 -14.65
N TYR A 97 4.34 7.74 -14.17
CA TYR A 97 4.82 8.16 -12.86
C TYR A 97 4.99 9.68 -12.74
N GLN A 98 5.56 10.34 -13.75
CA GLN A 98 5.68 11.80 -13.77
C GLN A 98 4.32 12.51 -13.77
N ARG A 99 3.32 11.97 -14.47
CA ARG A 99 1.93 12.48 -14.42
C ARG A 99 1.33 12.32 -13.03
N TYR A 100 1.51 11.16 -12.40
CA TYR A 100 1.07 10.91 -11.03
C TYR A 100 1.66 11.95 -10.07
N LEU A 101 2.97 12.21 -10.12
CA LEU A 101 3.62 13.27 -9.33
C LEU A 101 3.00 14.64 -9.59
N GLY A 102 2.73 14.95 -10.86
CA GLY A 102 2.11 16.20 -11.28
C GLY A 102 0.71 16.42 -10.70
N MET A 103 -0.11 15.37 -10.63
CA MET A 103 -1.47 15.41 -10.09
C MET A 103 -1.52 15.35 -8.56
N ALA A 104 -0.57 14.68 -7.94
CA ALA A 104 -0.50 14.51 -6.51
C ALA A 104 0.23 15.68 -5.79
N ARG A 105 0.60 16.75 -6.53
CA ARG A 105 1.17 17.99 -5.97
C ARG A 105 0.30 18.54 -4.83
N GLY A 106 0.95 18.93 -3.74
CA GLY A 106 0.29 19.44 -2.53
C GLY A 106 -0.29 18.35 -1.62
N ARG A 107 -0.12 17.06 -1.94
CA ARG A 107 -0.51 15.92 -1.10
C ARG A 107 0.73 15.22 -0.53
N GLN A 108 0.54 14.52 0.59
CA GLN A 108 1.56 13.60 1.09
C GLN A 108 1.61 12.36 0.18
N LEU A 109 2.71 12.20 -0.55
CA LEU A 109 2.92 11.06 -1.44
C LEU A 109 3.30 9.79 -0.69
N CYS A 110 2.97 8.64 -1.29
CA CYS A 110 3.61 7.38 -0.97
C CYS A 110 5.12 7.52 -1.19
N GLU A 111 5.91 6.98 -0.26
CA GLU A 111 7.35 6.92 -0.45
C GLU A 111 7.67 5.99 -1.62
N ARG A 112 8.60 6.42 -2.47
CA ARG A 112 9.15 5.62 -3.56
C ARG A 112 10.40 4.89 -3.07
N LEU A 113 10.46 3.59 -3.35
CA LEU A 113 11.62 2.75 -3.10
C LEU A 113 12.17 2.27 -4.45
N ASP A 114 13.45 1.98 -4.51
CA ASP A 114 14.05 1.29 -5.66
C ASP A 114 14.19 -0.19 -5.31
N ALA A 115 13.78 -1.08 -6.22
CA ALA A 115 13.93 -2.51 -6.01
C ALA A 115 15.42 -2.89 -6.00
N THR A 116 15.86 -3.63 -4.98
CA THR A 116 17.21 -4.22 -4.95
C THR A 116 17.44 -5.14 -6.16
N GLU A 117 16.42 -5.93 -6.50
CA GLU A 117 16.41 -6.81 -7.67
C GLU A 117 15.05 -6.71 -8.37
N SER A 118 15.07 -6.48 -9.69
CA SER A 118 13.84 -6.38 -10.48
C SER A 118 13.41 -7.70 -11.13
N ALA A 119 14.34 -8.62 -11.38
CA ALA A 119 14.05 -9.87 -12.07
C ALA A 119 13.00 -10.77 -11.38
N PRO A 120 12.99 -10.93 -10.04
CA PRO A 120 11.98 -11.76 -9.37
C PRO A 120 10.55 -11.24 -9.55
N PHE A 121 10.37 -9.92 -9.51
CA PHE A 121 9.07 -9.28 -9.74
C PHE A 121 8.55 -9.61 -11.15
N TRP A 122 9.37 -9.39 -12.18
CA TRP A 122 8.98 -9.66 -13.57
C TRP A 122 8.73 -11.13 -13.86
N SER A 123 9.52 -12.03 -13.28
CA SER A 123 9.30 -13.47 -13.39
C SER A 123 7.92 -13.88 -12.85
N CYS A 124 7.52 -13.32 -11.70
CA CYS A 124 6.19 -13.59 -11.13
C CYS A 124 5.07 -12.95 -11.96
N PHE A 125 5.29 -11.73 -12.45
CA PHE A 125 4.32 -11.01 -13.27
C PHE A 125 4.09 -11.68 -14.64
N ASP A 126 5.16 -12.14 -15.31
CA ASP A 126 5.07 -12.85 -16.59
C ASP A 126 4.34 -14.19 -16.45
N GLU A 127 4.56 -14.91 -15.34
CA GLU A 127 3.77 -16.10 -15.04
C GLU A 127 2.28 -15.76 -14.85
N TYR A 128 1.98 -14.68 -14.13
CA TYR A 128 0.59 -14.23 -13.95
C TYR A 128 -0.06 -13.93 -15.31
N GLN A 129 0.63 -13.22 -16.22
CA GLN A 129 0.11 -12.89 -17.55
C GLN A 129 -0.12 -14.14 -18.42
N THR A 130 0.79 -15.10 -18.36
CA THR A 130 0.71 -16.33 -19.18
C THR A 130 -0.33 -17.34 -18.68
N ARG A 131 -0.63 -17.34 -17.38
CA ARG A 131 -1.62 -18.25 -16.75
C ARG A 131 -2.97 -17.57 -16.46
N GLY A 132 -3.13 -16.30 -16.86
CA GLY A 132 -4.23 -15.41 -16.51
C GLY A 132 -5.16 -15.03 -17.65
N ARG A 133 -5.26 -15.87 -18.70
CA ARG A 133 -6.42 -15.88 -19.62
C ARG A 133 -7.13 -17.21 -19.56
#